data_AF-A0A535S1I4-F1
#
_entry.id   AF-A0A535S1I4-F1
#
_cell.length_a   1.000
_cell.length_b   1.000
_cell.length_c   1.000
_cell.angle_alpha   90.00
_cell.angle_beta   90.00
_cell.angle_gamma   90.00
#
_symmetry.space_group_name_H-M   'P 1'
#
loop_
_entity.id
_entity.type
_entity.pdbx_description
1 polymer ?
#
loop_
_entity_poly.entity_id
_entity_poly.type
_entity_poly.pdbx_seq_one_letter_code
_entity_poly.pdbx_strand_id
1 'polypeptide(L)'
;LGTASLGDKTMVDALEPAIDALREGVEAGRSLPEALDLATQAAEAGMRATTPLQARKGRASYLGERSVGHQDPGATSTALIIRALQRAITAGS
;
A
#
# COMPACT_ATOMS: atom_id res chain seq x y z
N LEU A 1 10.04 11.26 -10.63
CA LEU A 1 9.30 10.28 -9.81
C LEU A 1 8.13 11.03 -9.19
N GLY A 2 6.91 10.52 -9.37
CA GLY A 2 5.67 11.31 -9.35
C GLY A 2 5.39 12.04 -8.03
N THR A 3 4.83 13.25 -8.13
CA THR A 3 4.36 14.11 -7.03
C THR A 3 3.06 13.60 -6.41
N ALA A 4 2.93 12.29 -6.24
CA ALA A 4 1.75 11.66 -5.64
C ALA A 4 1.90 11.65 -4.12
N SER A 5 0.81 11.93 -3.43
CA SER A 5 0.73 11.90 -1.96
C SER A 5 -0.38 10.95 -1.51
N LEU A 6 -0.40 10.61 -0.21
CA LEU A 6 -1.55 9.94 0.39
C LEU A 6 -2.85 10.66 0.05
N GLY A 7 -3.85 9.90 -0.36
CA GLY A 7 -5.15 10.39 -0.81
C GLY A 7 -5.24 10.67 -2.31
N ASP A 8 -4.14 10.59 -3.08
CA ASP A 8 -4.18 10.82 -4.54
C ASP A 8 -4.71 9.63 -5.35
N LYS A 9 -4.99 8.50 -4.67
CA LYS A 9 -5.48 7.24 -5.24
C LYS A 9 -4.44 6.62 -6.18
N THR A 10 -3.29 6.25 -5.63
CA THR A 10 -2.14 5.68 -6.34
C THR A 10 -1.46 4.58 -5.52
N MET A 11 -0.37 4.00 -6.06
CA MET A 11 0.49 3.07 -5.32
C MET A 11 1.02 3.62 -3.98
N VAL A 12 1.11 4.94 -3.82
CA VAL A 12 1.57 5.60 -2.59
C VAL A 12 0.65 5.30 -1.42
N ASP A 13 -0.66 5.20 -1.67
CA ASP A 13 -1.67 4.89 -0.66
C ASP A 13 -1.48 3.52 -0.02
N ALA A 14 -0.79 2.58 -0.67
CA ALA A 14 -0.40 1.30 -0.09
C ALA A 14 1.06 1.28 0.38
N LEU A 15 1.97 1.96 -0.33
CA LEU A 15 3.41 1.89 -0.05
C LEU A 15 3.81 2.65 1.22
N GLU A 16 3.33 3.88 1.40
CA GLU A 16 3.70 4.69 2.57
C GLU A 16 3.25 4.03 3.89
N PRO A 17 1.98 3.59 4.05
CA PRO A 17 1.55 2.92 5.28
C PRO A 17 2.35 1.65 5.57
N ALA A 18 2.77 0.92 4.53
CA ALA A 18 3.59 -0.27 4.69
C ALA A 18 5.00 0.04 5.20
N ILE A 19 5.62 1.10 4.67
CA ILE A 19 6.95 1.55 5.11
C ILE A 19 6.89 2.02 6.56
N ASP A 20 5.85 2.78 6.92
CA ASP A 20 5.68 3.28 8.28
C ASP A 20 5.49 2.12 9.26
N ALA A 21 4.59 1.18 8.97
CA ALA A 21 4.37 0.00 9.81
C ALA A 21 5.61 -0.91 9.92
N LEU A 22 6.41 -1.04 8.84
CA LEU A 22 7.68 -1.77 8.87
C LEU A 22 8.68 -1.08 9.81
N ARG A 23 8.84 0.25 9.69
CA ARG A 23 9.74 1.04 10.54
C ARG A 23 9.35 0.96 12.00
N GLU A 24 8.08 1.19 12.31
CA GLU A 24 7.54 1.08 13.67
C GLU A 24 7.76 -0.33 14.25
N GLY A 25 7.55 -1.38 13.46
CA GLY A 25 7.81 -2.76 13.87
C GLY A 25 9.28 -3.00 14.21
N VAL A 26 10.20 -2.52 13.39
CA VAL A 26 11.66 -2.63 13.62
C VAL A 26 12.09 -1.82 14.84
N GLU A 27 11.61 -0.59 14.99
CA GLU A 27 11.89 0.28 16.15
C GLU A 27 11.36 -0.30 17.45
N ALA A 28 10.22 -1.01 17.40
CA ALA A 28 9.66 -1.75 18.52
C ALA A 28 10.39 -3.08 18.83
N GLY A 29 11.47 -3.40 18.11
CA GLY A 29 12.28 -4.61 18.33
C GLY A 29 11.64 -5.90 17.85
N ARG A 30 10.64 -5.84 16.95
CA ARG A 30 10.02 -7.04 16.36
C ARG A 30 10.99 -7.73 15.41
N SER A 31 10.81 -9.04 15.24
CA SER A 31 11.52 -9.77 14.20
C SER A 31 11.11 -9.28 12.80
N LEU A 32 11.98 -9.47 11.81
CA LEU A 32 11.69 -9.08 10.43
C LEU A 32 10.39 -9.72 9.89
N PRO A 33 10.08 -11.01 10.11
CA PRO A 33 8.81 -11.59 9.72
C PRO A 33 7.58 -10.90 10.34
N GLU A 34 7.64 -10.57 11.64
CA GLU A 34 6.54 -9.87 12.32
C GLU A 34 6.35 -8.44 11.82
N ALA A 35 7.45 -7.71 11.57
CA ALA A 35 7.40 -6.36 11.03
C ALA A 35 6.88 -6.35 9.58
N LEU A 36 7.20 -7.36 8.77
CA LEU A 36 6.66 -7.52 7.42
C LEU A 36 5.19 -7.93 7.40
N ASP A 37 4.73 -8.67 8.41
CA ASP A 37 3.31 -8.97 8.57
C ASP A 37 2.51 -7.68 8.81
N LEU A 38 2.98 -6.82 9.73
CA LEU A 38 2.39 -5.49 9.94
C LEU A 38 2.41 -4.62 8.67
N ALA A 39 3.55 -4.58 7.97
CA ALA A 39 3.68 -3.85 6.71
C ALA A 39 2.69 -4.34 5.65
N THR A 40 2.48 -5.65 5.56
CA THR A 40 1.51 -6.26 4.63
C THR A 40 0.09 -5.85 5.01
N GLN A 41 -0.28 -5.91 6.28
CA GLN A 41 -1.60 -5.49 6.75
C GLN A 41 -1.86 -4.01 6.46
N ALA A 42 -0.87 -3.15 6.69
CA ALA A 42 -0.95 -1.72 6.41
C ALA A 42 -1.07 -1.44 4.90
N ALA A 43 -0.30 -2.13 4.06
CA ALA A 43 -0.41 -2.02 2.60
C ALA A 43 -1.81 -2.39 2.09
N GLU A 44 -2.36 -3.49 2.60
CA GLU A 44 -3.70 -3.95 2.23
C GLU A 44 -4.79 -2.99 2.72
N ALA A 45 -4.63 -2.40 3.91
CA ALA A 45 -5.53 -1.38 4.43
C ALA A 45 -5.50 -0.12 3.56
N GLY A 46 -4.31 0.37 3.22
CA GLY A 46 -4.09 1.50 2.33
C GLY A 46 -4.68 1.29 0.93
N MET A 47 -4.43 0.12 0.34
CA MET A 47 -5.08 -0.32 -0.90
C MET A 47 -6.61 -0.26 -0.80
N ARG A 48 -7.23 -0.83 0.25
CA ARG A 48 -8.70 -0.80 0.42
C ARG A 48 -9.23 0.62 0.57
N ALA A 49 -8.50 1.48 1.28
CA ALA A 49 -8.84 2.88 1.50
C ALA A 49 -8.86 3.71 0.21
N THR A 50 -8.29 3.22 -0.89
CA THR A 50 -8.40 3.89 -2.20
C THR A 50 -9.80 3.88 -2.80
N THR A 51 -10.65 2.91 -2.43
CA THR A 51 -12.00 2.73 -3.02
C THR A 51 -12.85 4.00 -2.97
N PRO A 52 -13.05 4.68 -1.83
CA PRO A 52 -13.83 5.91 -1.75
C PRO A 52 -13.15 7.15 -2.37
N LEU A 53 -11.87 7.07 -2.74
CA LEU A 53 -11.12 8.24 -3.22
C LEU A 53 -11.42 8.55 -4.69
N GLN A 54 -11.48 9.85 -4.99
CA GLN A 54 -11.39 10.35 -6.36
C GLN A 54 -9.92 10.42 -6.79
N ALA A 55 -9.59 9.87 -7.95
CA ALA A 55 -8.24 9.89 -8.49
C ALA A 55 -7.76 11.30 -8.84
N ARG A 56 -6.57 11.66 -8.37
CA ARG A 56 -5.94 12.96 -8.66
C ARG A 56 -4.72 12.84 -9.57
N LYS A 57 -4.16 11.64 -9.70
CA LYS A 57 -2.97 11.35 -10.52
C LYS A 57 -3.22 10.18 -11.47
N GLY A 58 -2.36 10.04 -12.47
CA GLY A 58 -2.40 8.94 -13.44
C GLY A 58 -3.62 8.98 -14.38
N ARG A 59 -3.85 7.90 -15.12
CA ARG A 59 -4.96 7.83 -16.11
C ARG A 59 -6.34 7.78 -15.46
N ALA A 60 -6.43 7.32 -14.21
CA ALA A 60 -7.69 7.26 -13.47
C ALA A 60 -8.25 8.66 -13.17
N SER A 61 -7.40 9.70 -13.10
CA SER A 61 -7.86 11.08 -12.86
C SER A 61 -8.72 11.63 -14.01
N TYR A 62 -8.59 11.08 -15.21
CA TYR A 62 -9.39 11.47 -16.38
C TYR A 62 -10.88 11.12 -16.22
N LEU A 63 -11.20 10.20 -15.30
CA LEU A 63 -12.57 9.77 -15.01
C LEU A 63 -13.27 10.67 -13.98
N GLY A 64 -12.53 11.57 -13.31
CA GLY A 64 -13.09 12.44 -12.26
C GLY A 64 -13.84 11.64 -11.19
N GLU A 65 -15.05 12.08 -10.84
CA GLU A 65 -15.91 11.42 -9.84
C GLU A 65 -16.20 9.94 -10.14
N ARG A 66 -16.17 9.52 -11.43
CA ARG A 66 -16.40 8.12 -11.81
C ARG A 66 -15.31 7.16 -11.32
N SER A 67 -14.17 7.68 -10.86
CA SER A 67 -13.12 6.87 -10.24
C SER A 67 -13.45 6.44 -8.80
N VAL A 68 -14.42 7.09 -8.15
CA VAL A 68 -14.90 6.73 -6.81
C VAL A 68 -15.62 5.37 -6.88
N GLY A 69 -15.49 4.57 -5.82
CA GLY A 69 -16.07 3.23 -5.73
C GLY A 69 -15.23 2.11 -6.35
N HIS A 70 -14.09 2.43 -6.95
CA HIS A 70 -13.18 1.46 -7.56
C HIS A 70 -11.83 1.47 -6.85
N GLN A 71 -11.30 0.30 -6.50
CA GLN A 71 -9.96 0.18 -5.92
C GLN A 71 -8.89 0.55 -6.96
N ASP A 72 -7.81 1.21 -6.52
CA ASP A 72 -6.69 1.57 -7.42
C ASP A 72 -5.83 0.35 -7.77
N PRO A 73 -5.61 0.03 -9.05
CA PRO A 73 -4.77 -1.10 -9.45
C PRO A 73 -3.30 -0.94 -9.07
N GLY A 74 -2.80 0.30 -8.96
CA GLY A 74 -1.43 0.58 -8.52
C GLY A 74 -1.24 0.22 -7.04
N ALA A 75 -2.15 0.68 -6.19
CA ALA A 75 -2.19 0.31 -4.78
C ALA A 75 -2.36 -1.21 -4.58
N THR A 76 -3.20 -1.86 -5.39
CA THR A 76 -3.37 -3.32 -5.36
C THR A 76 -2.08 -4.06 -5.70
N SER A 77 -1.42 -3.66 -6.78
CA SER A 77 -0.16 -4.28 -7.20
C SER A 77 0.93 -4.13 -6.13
N THR A 78 1.01 -2.95 -5.51
CA THR A 78 1.92 -2.70 -4.39
C THR A 78 1.66 -3.62 -3.19
N ALA A 79 0.40 -3.75 -2.76
CA ALA A 79 0.04 -4.64 -1.67
C ALA A 79 0.41 -6.10 -1.97
N LEU A 80 0.22 -6.55 -3.22
CA LEU A 80 0.61 -7.89 -3.67
C LEU A 80 2.13 -8.10 -3.65
N ILE A 81 2.92 -7.11 -4.05
CA ILE A 81 4.39 -7.17 -4.00
C ILE A 81 4.87 -7.29 -2.55
N ILE A 82 4.32 -6.49 -1.63
CA ILE A 82 4.68 -6.52 -0.21
C ILE A 82 4.30 -7.89 0.39
N ARG A 83 3.13 -8.42 0.06
CA ARG A 83 2.72 -9.76 0.48
C ARG A 83 3.61 -10.86 -0.10
N ALA A 84 4.09 -10.71 -1.33
CA ALA A 84 5.04 -11.64 -1.91
C ALA A 84 6.39 -11.61 -1.18
N LEU A 85 6.87 -10.42 -0.81
CA LEU A 85 8.08 -10.24 0.00
C LEU A 85 7.94 -10.89 1.38
N GLN A 86 6.83 -10.64 2.08
CA GLN A 86 6.53 -11.27 3.38
C GLN A 86 6.60 -12.79 3.28
N ARG A 87 5.91 -13.39 2.28
CA ARG A 87 5.95 -14.84 2.05
C ARG A 87 7.35 -15.38 1.75
N ALA A 88 8.13 -14.66 0.95
CA ALA A 88 9.49 -15.08 0.59
C ALA A 88 10.41 -15.15 1.80
N ILE A 89 10.26 -14.21 2.75
CA ILE A 89 11.06 -14.17 3.98
C ILE A 89 10.60 -15.20 4.99
N THR A 90 9.29 -15.39 5.15
CA THR A 90 8.73 -16.40 6.08
C THR A 90 8.98 -17.84 5.61
N ALA A 91 9.06 -18.08 4.30
CA ALA A 91 9.29 -19.43 3.76
C ALA A 91 10.75 -19.90 3.91
N GLY A 92 11.68 -18.98 4.14
CA GLY A 92 13.10 -19.27 4.36
C GLY A 92 13.55 -19.20 5.82
N SER A 93 12.62 -18.97 6.76
CA SER A 93 12.88 -18.88 8.21
C SER A 93 12.54 -20.17 8.94
#